data_AF-A0A521TY84-F1
#
_entry.id   AF-A0A521TY84-F1
#
_cell.length_a   1.000
_cell.length_b   1.000
_cell.length_c   1.000
_cell.angle_alpha   90.00
_cell.angle_beta   90.00
_cell.angle_gamma   90.00
#
_symmetry.space_group_name_H-M   'P 1'
#
loop_
_entity.id
_entity.type
_entity.pdbx_description
1 polymer ?
#
loop_
_entity_poly.entity_id
_entity_poly.type
_entity_poly.pdbx_seq_one_letter_code
_entity_poly.pdbx_strand_id
1 'polypeptide(L)'
;MDPIDPRRPRILHVGPLPPTQTGIADYAAELLPWLAEQMEVTVAIDDGEPLPQIDLPVIRRSELSLDGIRRGHDATLYQIGNHSLHAWIVDLADRCPGIVVLHDGTLHHLAAEALLTGRRRPASYLRLLARAAGLPGARTALATIAGARPEWYGHPLVERAVRRALALVVHSSSVANVALGAGAGVTPEIIHHGVGAPPERALSADERAMVRRAHGLDPTAFVIGTFGGATSEKAPETLARAFASMSATYPSAALVVAGEVAPDVAPIFASLRRCHVLGRLDLPAFEDVMAACDVCVQLRWPTAGEASGATLRALRLGCPTIVSDVGWFSTLPRAAVCHVTTTGDTVPDARHVESALRHLFDDGEARDRLSSAAQDYARTHSWSAAAEAYAALIRRVASTRNDATVASTRG
;
A
#
# COMPACT_ATOMS: atom_id res chain seq x y z
N MET A 1 -1.19 -30.92 -19.17
CA MET A 1 -2.21 -29.92 -18.82
C MET A 1 -3.25 -30.65 -18.03
N ASP A 2 -3.25 -30.47 -16.71
CA ASP A 2 -4.30 -31.06 -15.87
C ASP A 2 -5.67 -30.45 -16.22
N PRO A 3 -6.77 -31.20 -16.08
CA PRO A 3 -8.08 -30.68 -16.39
C PRO A 3 -8.42 -29.59 -15.37
N ILE A 4 -8.64 -28.37 -15.85
CA ILE A 4 -9.18 -27.28 -15.03
C ILE A 4 -10.57 -27.74 -14.55
N ASP A 5 -10.76 -27.93 -13.24
CA ASP A 5 -12.06 -28.26 -12.66
C ASP A 5 -13.08 -27.19 -13.11
N PRO A 6 -14.19 -27.58 -13.75
CA PRO A 6 -15.18 -26.65 -14.29
C PRO A 6 -15.97 -25.88 -13.21
N ARG A 7 -15.79 -26.19 -11.91
CA ARG A 7 -16.43 -25.45 -10.83
C ARG A 7 -15.65 -24.19 -10.44
N ARG A 8 -16.38 -23.10 -10.18
CA ARG A 8 -15.83 -21.85 -9.65
C ARG A 8 -15.22 -22.11 -8.27
N PRO A 9 -13.92 -21.83 -8.06
CA PRO A 9 -13.30 -22.01 -6.75
C PRO A 9 -13.99 -21.15 -5.69
N ARG A 10 -14.22 -21.72 -4.51
CA ARG A 10 -14.70 -21.00 -3.32
C ARG A 10 -13.51 -20.46 -2.55
N ILE A 11 -13.43 -19.14 -2.41
CA ILE A 11 -12.34 -18.49 -1.69
C ILE A 11 -12.85 -17.73 -0.48
N LEU A 12 -12.06 -17.79 0.59
CA LEU A 12 -12.21 -16.89 1.73
C LEU A 12 -11.19 -15.77 1.60
N HIS A 13 -11.64 -14.56 1.34
CA HIS A 13 -10.80 -13.38 1.47
C HIS A 13 -10.82 -12.90 2.93
N VAL A 14 -9.64 -12.77 3.53
CA VAL A 14 -9.46 -12.29 4.90
C VAL A 14 -8.69 -10.98 4.87
N GLY A 15 -9.34 -9.89 5.26
CA GLY A 15 -8.76 -8.56 5.23
C GLY A 15 -9.78 -7.46 5.47
N PRO A 16 -9.33 -6.22 5.73
CA PRO A 16 -10.24 -5.10 5.91
C PRO A 16 -10.90 -4.71 4.59
N LEU A 17 -12.07 -4.08 4.69
CA LEU A 17 -12.77 -3.44 3.58
C LEU A 17 -13.29 -2.05 3.99
N PRO A 18 -13.54 -1.14 3.04
CA PRO A 18 -14.19 0.12 3.34
C PRO A 18 -15.53 -0.16 4.04
N PRO A 19 -15.88 0.60 5.09
CA PRO A 19 -15.30 1.90 5.45
C PRO A 19 -14.09 1.87 6.41
N THR A 20 -13.46 0.72 6.66
CA THR A 20 -12.15 0.65 7.35
C THR A 20 -11.12 1.46 6.56
N GLN A 21 -10.51 2.46 7.21
CA GLN A 21 -9.75 3.51 6.53
C GLN A 21 -8.28 3.12 6.32
N THR A 22 -8.02 2.19 5.40
CA THR A 22 -6.67 1.75 5.04
C THR A 22 -6.52 1.57 3.53
N GLY A 23 -5.30 1.76 2.99
CA GLY A 23 -5.06 1.50 1.56
C GLY A 23 -5.28 0.04 1.15
N ILE A 24 -5.13 -0.91 2.09
CA ILE A 24 -5.41 -2.34 1.84
C ILE A 24 -6.91 -2.60 1.73
N ALA A 25 -7.74 -1.86 2.48
CA ALA A 25 -9.18 -1.91 2.34
C ALA A 25 -9.61 -1.43 0.94
N ASP A 26 -9.10 -0.28 0.50
CA ASP A 26 -9.36 0.23 -0.86
C ASP A 26 -8.88 -0.76 -1.94
N TYR A 27 -7.67 -1.31 -1.77
CA TYR A 27 -7.12 -2.35 -2.65
C TYR A 27 -8.05 -3.57 -2.76
N ALA A 28 -8.53 -4.08 -1.63
CA ALA A 28 -9.42 -5.22 -1.60
C ALA A 28 -10.76 -4.90 -2.27
N ALA A 29 -11.35 -3.73 -2.00
CA ALA A 29 -12.61 -3.32 -2.61
C ALA A 29 -12.53 -3.20 -4.14
N GLU A 30 -11.39 -2.77 -4.68
CA GLU A 30 -11.18 -2.70 -6.13
C GLU A 30 -10.88 -4.06 -6.76
N LEU A 31 -10.19 -4.97 -6.05
CA LEU A 31 -9.84 -6.30 -6.55
C LEU A 31 -11.02 -7.28 -6.54
N LEU A 32 -11.84 -7.27 -5.49
CA LEU A 32 -12.87 -8.28 -5.25
C LEU A 32 -13.92 -8.42 -6.36
N PRO A 33 -14.43 -7.34 -6.98
CA PRO A 33 -15.39 -7.45 -8.09
C PRO A 33 -14.84 -8.32 -9.23
N TRP A 34 -13.57 -8.13 -9.61
CA TRP A 34 -12.93 -8.92 -10.67
C TRP A 34 -12.72 -10.38 -10.28
N LEU A 35 -12.41 -10.66 -9.01
CA LEU A 35 -12.32 -12.05 -8.52
C LEU A 35 -13.70 -12.71 -8.48
N ALA A 36 -14.74 -11.96 -8.09
CA ALA A 36 -16.12 -12.42 -8.00
C ALA A 36 -16.76 -12.71 -9.37
N GLU A 37 -16.16 -12.32 -10.49
CA GLU A 37 -16.55 -12.79 -11.82
C GLU A 37 -16.13 -14.24 -12.07
N GLN A 38 -15.04 -14.68 -11.45
CA GLN A 38 -14.39 -15.97 -11.73
C GLN A 38 -14.54 -16.99 -10.59
N MET A 39 -14.88 -16.54 -9.39
CA MET A 39 -14.81 -17.31 -8.14
C MET A 39 -15.98 -17.01 -7.22
N GLU A 40 -16.32 -17.94 -6.34
CA GLU A 40 -17.26 -17.69 -5.24
C GLU A 40 -16.48 -17.10 -4.07
N VAL A 41 -16.76 -15.86 -3.69
CA VAL A 41 -15.97 -15.10 -2.71
C VAL A 41 -16.77 -14.87 -1.45
N THR A 42 -16.23 -15.31 -0.31
CA THR A 42 -16.68 -14.90 1.03
C THR A 42 -15.62 -13.99 1.64
N VAL A 43 -16.04 -12.91 2.31
CA VAL A 43 -15.13 -11.98 2.98
C VAL A 43 -15.20 -12.17 4.49
N ALA A 44 -14.04 -12.25 5.14
CA ALA A 44 -13.90 -12.21 6.59
C ALA A 44 -13.19 -10.93 7.06
N ILE A 45 -13.86 -10.21 7.97
CA ILE A 45 -13.37 -8.98 8.60
C ILE A 45 -13.26 -9.17 10.12
N ASP A 46 -12.50 -8.31 10.82
CA ASP A 46 -12.45 -8.34 12.29
C ASP A 46 -13.82 -7.98 12.89
N ASP A 47 -14.08 -8.41 14.14
CA ASP A 47 -15.33 -8.14 14.84
C ASP A 47 -15.54 -6.63 15.08
N GLY A 48 -14.46 -5.87 15.28
CA GLY A 48 -14.50 -4.43 15.54
C GLY A 48 -14.60 -3.55 14.30
N GLU A 49 -14.46 -4.10 13.10
CA GLU A 49 -14.53 -3.32 11.86
C GLU A 49 -15.98 -2.96 11.48
N PRO A 50 -16.21 -1.82 10.82
CA PRO A 50 -17.53 -1.52 10.26
C PRO A 50 -17.91 -2.53 9.17
N LEU A 51 -19.22 -2.77 8.99
CA LEU A 51 -19.69 -3.64 7.91
C LEU A 51 -19.45 -2.96 6.55
N PRO A 52 -18.86 -3.67 5.58
CA PRO A 52 -18.65 -3.14 4.24
C PRO A 52 -19.95 -3.10 3.44
N GLN A 53 -20.05 -2.15 2.52
CA GLN A 53 -21.14 -2.05 1.55
C GLN A 53 -20.76 -2.78 0.26
N ILE A 54 -20.83 -4.12 0.29
CA ILE A 54 -20.44 -4.97 -0.84
C ILE A 54 -21.49 -6.06 -1.07
N ASP A 55 -21.71 -6.43 -2.33
CA ASP A 55 -22.59 -7.54 -2.72
C ASP A 55 -21.85 -8.88 -2.68
N LEU A 56 -21.25 -9.19 -1.53
CA LEU A 56 -20.57 -10.46 -1.24
C LEU A 56 -20.94 -10.93 0.17
N PRO A 57 -20.99 -12.25 0.43
CA PRO A 57 -21.13 -12.77 1.78
C PRO A 57 -20.01 -12.26 2.69
N VAL A 58 -20.38 -11.69 3.84
CA VAL A 58 -19.44 -11.18 4.86
C VAL A 58 -19.65 -11.94 6.15
N ILE A 59 -18.56 -12.41 6.74
CA ILE A 59 -18.53 -13.07 8.05
C ILE A 59 -17.56 -12.36 9.00
N ARG A 60 -17.89 -12.37 10.28
CA ARG A 60 -17.02 -11.82 11.32
C ARG A 60 -15.96 -12.83 11.73
N ARG A 61 -14.83 -12.32 12.21
CA ARG A 61 -13.74 -13.14 12.74
C ARG A 61 -14.21 -14.14 13.80
N SER A 62 -15.11 -13.75 14.69
CA SER A 62 -15.65 -14.62 15.74
C SER A 62 -16.49 -15.80 15.21
N GLU A 63 -17.01 -15.69 13.99
CA GLU A 63 -17.79 -16.75 13.32
C GLU A 63 -16.88 -17.79 12.63
N LEU A 64 -15.58 -17.47 12.47
CA LEU A 64 -14.62 -18.37 11.83
C LEU A 64 -14.25 -19.55 12.74
N SER A 65 -14.32 -20.75 12.17
CA SER A 65 -13.66 -21.94 12.73
C SER A 65 -12.64 -22.49 11.73
N LEU A 66 -11.53 -23.05 12.22
CA LEU A 66 -10.49 -23.62 11.33
C LEU A 66 -11.07 -24.73 10.45
N ASP A 67 -11.95 -25.56 11.01
CA ASP A 67 -12.67 -26.60 10.30
C ASP A 67 -13.63 -26.05 9.24
N GLY A 68 -14.38 -25.00 9.57
CA GLY A 68 -15.28 -24.31 8.64
C GLY A 68 -14.52 -23.69 7.47
N ILE A 69 -13.39 -23.03 7.73
CA ILE A 69 -12.50 -22.51 6.69
C ILE A 69 -12.04 -23.67 5.79
N ARG A 70 -11.59 -24.79 6.39
CA ARG A 70 -10.99 -25.89 5.64
C ARG A 70 -11.97 -26.68 4.77
N ARG A 71 -13.22 -26.82 5.19
CA ARG A 71 -14.27 -27.53 4.45
C ARG A 71 -15.06 -26.62 3.51
N GLY A 72 -15.20 -25.35 3.88
CA GLY A 72 -16.02 -24.37 3.17
C GLY A 72 -15.33 -23.72 1.97
N HIS A 73 -14.00 -23.69 1.95
CA HIS A 73 -13.24 -22.94 0.94
C HIS A 73 -12.08 -23.76 0.39
N ASP A 74 -11.84 -23.61 -0.91
CA ASP A 74 -10.78 -24.29 -1.64
C ASP A 74 -9.44 -23.54 -1.45
N ALA A 75 -9.48 -22.22 -1.26
CA ALA A 75 -8.34 -21.38 -0.88
C ALA A 75 -8.73 -20.24 0.07
N THR A 76 -7.75 -19.76 0.84
CA THR A 76 -7.89 -18.56 1.69
C THR A 76 -6.87 -17.52 1.27
N LEU A 77 -7.29 -16.28 1.10
CA LEU A 77 -6.47 -15.14 0.67
C LEU A 77 -6.33 -14.14 1.82
N TYR A 78 -5.13 -14.07 2.43
CA TYR A 78 -4.82 -13.22 3.58
C TYR A 78 -4.17 -11.91 3.16
N GLN A 79 -4.83 -10.77 3.40
CA GLN A 79 -4.24 -9.44 3.17
C GLN A 79 -3.49 -8.97 4.42
N ILE A 80 -2.17 -8.82 4.33
CA ILE A 80 -1.31 -8.49 5.47
C ILE A 80 -0.45 -7.27 5.13
N GLY A 81 -0.65 -6.18 5.89
CA GLY A 81 0.22 -5.00 5.90
C GLY A 81 0.72 -4.65 7.29
N ASN A 82 1.53 -3.59 7.38
CA ASN A 82 2.22 -3.18 8.61
C ASN A 82 1.35 -2.36 9.58
N HIS A 83 0.14 -2.83 9.86
CA HIS A 83 -0.81 -2.19 10.76
C HIS A 83 -1.45 -3.20 11.72
N SER A 84 -1.77 -2.80 12.95
CA SER A 84 -2.30 -3.69 13.99
C SER A 84 -3.59 -4.42 13.62
N LEU A 85 -4.41 -3.82 12.75
CA LEU A 85 -5.60 -4.42 12.16
C LEU A 85 -5.34 -5.80 11.53
N HIS A 86 -4.13 -6.06 11.02
CA HIS A 86 -3.78 -7.35 10.41
C HIS A 86 -3.23 -8.38 11.40
N ALA A 87 -3.09 -8.05 12.69
CA ALA A 87 -2.47 -8.94 13.68
C ALA A 87 -3.21 -10.28 13.83
N TRP A 88 -4.55 -10.27 13.75
CA TRP A 88 -5.34 -11.50 13.80
C TRP A 88 -5.26 -12.31 12.51
N ILE A 89 -5.05 -11.64 11.37
CA ILE A 89 -4.87 -12.25 10.06
C ILE A 89 -3.56 -13.04 10.05
N VAL A 90 -2.47 -12.47 10.59
CA VAL A 90 -1.18 -13.16 10.79
C VAL A 90 -1.37 -14.42 11.65
N ASP A 91 -2.13 -14.32 12.76
CA ASP A 91 -2.39 -15.46 13.63
C ASP A 91 -3.26 -16.53 12.96
N LEU A 92 -4.20 -16.13 12.12
CA LEU A 92 -5.04 -17.04 11.36
C LEU A 92 -4.23 -17.75 10.26
N ALA A 93 -3.43 -17.02 9.48
CA ALA A 93 -2.57 -17.57 8.43
C ALA A 93 -1.54 -18.58 8.98
N ASP A 94 -0.98 -18.33 10.17
CA ASP A 94 -0.08 -19.28 10.83
C ASP A 94 -0.79 -20.56 11.30
N ARG A 95 -2.11 -20.52 11.57
CA ARG A 95 -2.90 -21.69 12.02
C ARG A 95 -3.62 -22.42 10.88
N CYS A 96 -3.96 -21.69 9.83
CA CYS A 96 -4.62 -22.16 8.62
C CYS A 96 -3.81 -21.65 7.41
N PRO A 97 -2.82 -22.42 6.93
CA PRO A 97 -2.06 -22.07 5.73
C PRO A 97 -2.96 -21.75 4.54
N GLY A 98 -2.62 -20.68 3.82
CA GLY A 98 -3.31 -20.23 2.61
C GLY A 98 -2.39 -19.32 1.79
N ILE A 99 -2.99 -18.51 0.93
CA ILE A 99 -2.29 -17.54 0.09
C ILE A 99 -2.11 -16.27 0.92
N VAL A 100 -0.87 -15.83 1.09
CA VAL A 100 -0.56 -14.58 1.79
C VAL A 100 -0.26 -13.50 0.76
N VAL A 101 -0.96 -12.38 0.85
CA VAL A 101 -0.62 -11.14 0.14
C VAL A 101 0.10 -10.23 1.14
N LEU A 102 1.41 -10.12 0.98
CA LEU A 102 2.26 -9.31 1.84
C LEU A 102 2.49 -7.95 1.17
N HIS A 103 1.84 -6.91 1.72
CA HIS A 103 1.89 -5.54 1.19
C HIS A 103 3.17 -4.80 1.54
N ASP A 104 3.70 -5.08 2.74
CA ASP A 104 4.85 -4.40 3.32
C ASP A 104 5.98 -5.40 3.64
N GLY A 105 7.22 -5.03 3.36
CA GLY A 105 8.41 -5.80 3.73
C GLY A 105 8.79 -5.68 5.21
N THR A 106 8.06 -4.94 6.02
CA THR A 106 8.18 -4.98 7.48
C THR A 106 6.81 -5.07 8.12
N LEU A 107 6.68 -5.86 9.18
CA LEU A 107 5.51 -5.97 10.05
C LEU A 107 5.85 -5.54 11.49
N HIS A 108 6.91 -4.74 11.67
CA HIS A 108 7.37 -4.34 13.00
C HIS A 108 6.38 -3.42 13.72
N HIS A 109 5.76 -2.47 13.02
CA HIS A 109 4.72 -1.62 13.61
C HIS A 109 3.53 -2.47 14.07
N LEU A 110 3.06 -3.38 13.19
CA LEU A 110 2.02 -4.35 13.55
C LEU A 110 2.39 -5.13 14.82
N ALA A 111 3.60 -5.70 14.86
CA ALA A 111 4.05 -6.53 15.98
C ALA A 111 4.15 -5.74 17.28
N ALA A 112 4.71 -4.53 17.24
CA ALA A 112 4.85 -3.68 18.40
C ALA A 112 3.48 -3.24 18.94
N GLU A 113 2.59 -2.75 18.09
CA GLU A 113 1.27 -2.30 18.51
C GLU A 113 0.42 -3.46 19.04
N ALA A 114 0.40 -4.60 18.35
CA ALA A 114 -0.34 -5.78 18.77
C ALA A 114 0.16 -6.38 20.09
N LEU A 115 1.48 -6.36 20.33
CA LEU A 115 2.07 -6.99 21.52
C LEU A 115 2.25 -6.02 22.70
N LEU A 116 2.58 -4.75 22.47
CA LEU A 116 2.83 -3.80 23.56
C LEU A 116 1.53 -3.10 24.00
N THR A 117 0.74 -2.62 23.04
CA THR A 117 -0.49 -1.86 23.31
C THR A 117 -1.70 -2.76 23.42
N GLY A 118 -1.96 -3.59 22.40
CA GLY A 118 -3.16 -4.41 22.31
C GLY A 118 -3.19 -5.54 23.34
N ARG A 119 -2.26 -6.49 23.24
CA ARG A 119 -2.22 -7.68 24.12
C ARG A 119 -1.46 -7.47 25.43
N ARG A 120 -0.68 -6.39 25.54
CA ARG A 120 0.18 -6.08 26.71
C ARG A 120 1.10 -7.23 27.12
N ARG A 121 1.79 -7.81 26.13
CA ARG A 121 2.75 -8.93 26.25
C ARG A 121 4.18 -8.51 25.86
N PRO A 122 4.85 -7.62 26.62
CA PRO A 122 6.20 -7.14 26.32
C PRO A 122 7.24 -8.27 26.22
N ALA A 123 7.13 -9.32 27.04
CA ALA A 123 7.99 -10.49 26.96
C ALA A 123 7.87 -11.26 25.62
N SER A 124 6.72 -11.16 24.95
CA SER A 124 6.55 -11.77 23.62
C SER A 124 7.20 -10.90 22.53
N TYR A 125 7.11 -9.58 22.66
CA TYR A 125 7.82 -8.66 21.77
C TYR A 125 9.34 -8.80 21.89
N LEU A 126 9.86 -8.91 23.12
CA LEU A 126 11.27 -9.23 23.38
C LEU A 126 11.71 -10.53 22.70
N ARG A 127 10.97 -11.62 22.90
CA ARG A 127 11.28 -12.91 22.27
C ARG A 127 11.24 -12.85 20.75
N LEU A 128 10.30 -12.09 20.19
CA LEU A 128 10.18 -11.91 18.75
C LEU A 128 11.41 -11.23 18.15
N LEU A 129 11.84 -10.09 18.69
CA LEU A 129 13.05 -9.42 18.18
C LEU A 129 14.32 -10.19 18.51
N ALA A 130 14.42 -10.80 19.69
CA ALA A 130 15.57 -11.62 20.05
C ALA A 130 15.74 -12.82 19.10
N ARG A 131 14.63 -13.43 18.65
CA ARG A 131 14.66 -14.48 17.63
C ARG A 131 15.08 -13.95 16.27
N ALA A 132 14.57 -12.77 15.88
CA ALA A 132 14.84 -12.19 14.56
C ALA A 132 16.28 -11.69 14.40
N ALA A 133 16.87 -11.12 15.45
CA ALA A 133 18.15 -10.42 15.36
C ALA A 133 19.09 -10.65 16.55
N GLY A 134 18.87 -11.69 17.36
CA GLY A 134 19.74 -12.03 18.49
C GLY A 134 19.81 -10.93 19.55
N LEU A 135 21.02 -10.70 20.10
CA LEU A 135 21.26 -9.69 21.13
C LEU A 135 20.92 -8.24 20.67
N PRO A 136 21.26 -7.79 19.44
CA PRO A 136 20.78 -6.53 18.91
C PRO A 136 19.26 -6.37 18.97
N GLY A 137 18.51 -7.36 18.47
CA GLY A 137 17.04 -7.33 18.53
C GLY A 137 16.50 -7.30 19.96
N ALA A 138 17.10 -8.05 20.88
CA ALA A 138 16.74 -8.01 22.29
C ALA A 138 16.94 -6.61 22.92
N ARG A 139 18.04 -5.93 22.58
CA ARG A 139 18.30 -4.55 23.01
C ARG A 139 17.27 -3.57 22.46
N THR A 140 16.98 -3.65 21.16
CA THR A 140 15.93 -2.83 20.52
C THR A 140 14.58 -3.04 21.23
N ALA A 141 14.23 -4.29 21.55
CA ALA A 141 12.98 -4.58 22.24
C ALA A 141 12.92 -3.99 23.64
N LEU A 142 13.98 -4.15 24.45
CA LEU A 142 14.05 -3.58 25.80
C LEU A 142 13.96 -2.06 25.78
N ALA A 143 14.68 -1.40 24.86
CA ALA A 143 14.60 0.05 24.69
C ALA A 143 13.17 0.50 24.31
N THR A 144 12.52 -0.22 23.39
CA THR A 144 11.13 0.07 23.00
C THR A 144 10.17 -0.07 24.18
N ILE A 145 10.31 -1.15 24.96
CA ILE A 145 9.49 -1.41 26.15
C ILE A 145 9.68 -0.28 27.18
N ALA A 146 10.88 0.29 27.27
CA ALA A 146 11.20 1.43 28.12
C ALA A 146 10.76 2.79 27.53
N GLY A 147 10.14 2.83 26.35
CA GLY A 147 9.58 4.03 25.73
C GLY A 147 10.41 4.65 24.60
N ALA A 148 11.53 4.04 24.20
CA ALA A 148 12.26 4.50 23.02
C ALA A 148 11.49 4.19 21.73
N ARG A 149 11.60 5.07 20.72
CA ARG A 149 11.08 4.78 19.38
C ARG A 149 11.97 3.71 18.73
N PRO A 150 11.42 2.56 18.30
CA PRO A 150 12.22 1.52 17.66
C PRO A 150 12.61 1.89 16.24
N GLU A 151 13.68 1.25 15.77
CA GLU A 151 14.06 1.24 14.36
C GLU A 151 13.14 0.28 13.59
N TRP A 152 12.02 0.82 13.09
CA TRP A 152 10.92 0.05 12.48
C TRP A 152 11.27 -0.78 11.24
N TYR A 153 12.38 -0.43 10.58
CA TYR A 153 12.78 -1.00 9.28
C TYR A 153 14.03 -1.88 9.37
N GLY A 154 14.73 -1.87 10.52
CA GLY A 154 15.89 -2.74 10.77
C GLY A 154 15.51 -4.18 11.12
N HIS A 155 14.24 -4.41 11.49
CA HIS A 155 13.71 -5.73 11.85
C HIS A 155 12.40 -5.99 11.11
N PRO A 156 12.42 -6.66 9.94
CA PRO A 156 11.22 -6.91 9.14
C PRO A 156 10.09 -7.67 9.84
N LEU A 157 10.42 -8.69 10.65
CA LEU A 157 9.45 -9.54 11.37
C LEU A 157 8.36 -10.19 10.49
N VAL A 158 8.65 -10.40 9.20
CA VAL A 158 7.71 -11.03 8.27
C VAL A 158 7.66 -12.56 8.37
N GLU A 159 8.64 -13.21 9.03
CA GLU A 159 8.82 -14.68 9.12
C GLU A 159 7.50 -15.39 9.49
N ARG A 160 6.79 -14.91 10.51
CA ARG A 160 5.56 -15.53 10.99
C ARG A 160 4.45 -15.53 9.93
N ALA A 161 4.37 -14.49 9.10
CA ALA A 161 3.38 -14.38 8.05
C ALA A 161 3.70 -15.28 6.84
N VAL A 162 4.97 -15.38 6.45
CA VAL A 162 5.37 -16.01 5.17
C VAL A 162 5.76 -17.47 5.29
N ARG A 163 6.26 -17.92 6.45
CA ARG A 163 6.89 -19.25 6.61
C ARG A 163 5.95 -20.42 6.30
N ARG A 164 4.65 -20.27 6.56
CA ARG A 164 3.63 -21.31 6.34
C ARG A 164 2.72 -21.04 5.15
N ALA A 165 2.99 -19.99 4.36
CA ALA A 165 2.16 -19.66 3.22
C ALA A 165 2.18 -20.80 2.19
N LEU A 166 1.02 -21.15 1.63
CA LEU A 166 0.90 -22.10 0.52
C LEU A 166 1.30 -21.45 -0.80
N ALA A 167 1.09 -20.15 -0.90
CA ALA A 167 1.62 -19.27 -1.92
C ALA A 167 1.78 -17.87 -1.33
N LEU A 168 2.68 -17.10 -1.89
CA LEU A 168 3.01 -15.76 -1.42
C LEU A 168 2.91 -14.78 -2.58
N VAL A 169 2.07 -13.77 -2.44
CA VAL A 169 1.94 -12.64 -3.35
C VAL A 169 2.60 -11.42 -2.72
N VAL A 170 3.35 -10.68 -3.53
CA VAL A 170 3.96 -9.40 -3.18
C VAL A 170 3.80 -8.43 -4.34
N HIS A 171 3.91 -7.13 -4.08
CA HIS A 171 3.75 -6.09 -5.11
C HIS A 171 5.07 -5.53 -5.65
N SER A 172 6.20 -5.96 -5.09
CA SER A 172 7.54 -5.52 -5.51
C SER A 172 8.59 -6.60 -5.29
N SER A 173 9.68 -6.50 -6.06
CA SER A 173 10.87 -7.32 -5.85
C SER A 173 11.55 -7.04 -4.51
N SER A 174 11.44 -5.82 -3.98
CA SER A 174 11.96 -5.47 -2.66
C SER A 174 11.30 -6.29 -1.55
N VAL A 175 9.97 -6.38 -1.55
CA VAL A 175 9.23 -7.20 -0.57
C VAL A 175 9.48 -8.69 -0.81
N ALA A 176 9.59 -9.12 -2.07
CA ALA A 176 9.97 -10.50 -2.41
C ALA A 176 11.30 -10.91 -1.76
N ASN A 177 12.32 -10.06 -1.89
CA ASN A 177 13.66 -10.30 -1.33
C ASN A 177 13.63 -10.37 0.20
N VAL A 178 12.86 -9.49 0.85
CA VAL A 178 12.70 -9.53 2.31
C VAL A 178 12.00 -10.81 2.76
N ALA A 179 10.95 -11.24 2.07
CA ALA A 179 10.25 -12.48 2.39
C ALA A 179 11.15 -13.72 2.22
N LEU A 180 11.94 -13.77 1.15
CA LEU A 180 12.93 -14.83 0.92
C LEU A 180 14.00 -14.85 2.02
N GLY A 181 14.56 -13.69 2.38
CA GLY A 181 15.52 -13.57 3.47
C GLY A 181 14.96 -13.96 4.84
N ALA A 182 13.65 -13.83 5.03
CA ALA A 182 12.94 -14.27 6.23
C ALA A 182 12.52 -15.75 6.21
N GLY A 183 12.93 -16.53 5.21
CA GLY A 183 12.68 -17.97 5.13
C GLY A 183 11.28 -18.33 4.64
N ALA A 184 10.70 -17.56 3.70
CA ALA A 184 9.51 -17.97 2.98
C ALA A 184 9.69 -19.36 2.36
N GLY A 185 8.75 -20.27 2.63
CA GLY A 185 8.80 -21.66 2.15
C GLY A 185 8.40 -21.85 0.68
N VAL A 186 8.03 -20.76 0.02
CA VAL A 186 7.54 -20.71 -1.37
C VAL A 186 8.16 -19.50 -2.06
N THR A 187 8.35 -19.57 -3.38
CA THR A 187 8.81 -18.44 -4.19
C THR A 187 7.72 -17.37 -4.23
N PRO A 188 8.00 -16.11 -3.87
CA PRO A 188 7.03 -15.02 -4.01
C PRO A 188 6.65 -14.79 -5.48
N GLU A 189 5.36 -14.65 -5.75
CA GLU A 189 4.83 -14.20 -7.03
C GLU A 189 4.58 -12.69 -6.97
N ILE A 190 5.19 -11.96 -7.91
CA ILE A 190 4.97 -10.51 -8.03
C ILE A 190 3.69 -10.32 -8.83
N ILE A 191 2.61 -9.95 -8.14
CA ILE A 191 1.39 -9.47 -8.78
C ILE A 191 1.35 -7.97 -8.53
N HIS A 192 1.44 -7.18 -9.60
CA HIS A 192 1.44 -5.74 -9.47
C HIS A 192 0.15 -5.21 -8.85
N HIS A 193 0.27 -4.09 -8.12
CA HIS A 193 -0.91 -3.39 -7.62
C HIS A 193 -1.74 -2.89 -8.81
N GLY A 194 -3.02 -3.24 -8.84
CA GLY A 194 -3.92 -2.83 -9.90
C GLY A 194 -4.31 -1.35 -9.80
N VAL A 195 -4.70 -0.75 -10.91
CA VAL A 195 -5.24 0.60 -10.96
C VAL A 195 -6.30 0.70 -12.05
N GLY A 196 -7.26 1.61 -11.87
CA GLY A 196 -8.29 1.88 -12.88
C GLY A 196 -7.68 2.31 -14.22
N ALA A 197 -8.46 2.19 -15.30
CA ALA A 197 -8.02 2.72 -16.59
C ALA A 197 -7.77 4.24 -16.49
N PRO A 198 -6.79 4.78 -17.24
CA PRO A 198 -6.68 6.22 -17.42
C PRO A 198 -8.00 6.78 -17.96
N PRO A 199 -8.41 7.99 -17.52
CA PRO A 199 -9.61 8.63 -18.03
C PRO A 199 -9.48 8.89 -19.54
N GLU A 200 -10.60 8.90 -20.27
CA GLU A 200 -10.62 9.14 -21.72
C GLU A 200 -10.08 10.52 -22.10
N ARG A 201 -10.23 11.50 -21.20
CA ARG A 201 -9.67 12.84 -21.32
C ARG A 201 -9.19 13.37 -19.98
N ALA A 202 -8.21 14.26 -20.01
CA ALA A 202 -7.85 15.06 -18.86
C ALA A 202 -8.97 16.08 -18.51
N LEU A 203 -8.93 16.58 -17.27
CA LEU A 203 -9.76 17.72 -16.88
C LEU A 203 -9.39 18.96 -17.70
N SER A 204 -10.39 19.65 -18.22
CA SER A 204 -10.22 20.97 -18.82
C SER A 204 -9.75 22.00 -17.78
N ALA A 205 -9.22 23.13 -18.24
CA ALA A 205 -8.79 24.21 -17.36
C ALA A 205 -9.91 24.69 -16.42
N ASP A 206 -11.15 24.78 -16.92
CA ASP A 206 -12.30 25.20 -16.12
C ASP A 206 -12.70 24.17 -15.07
N GLU A 207 -12.67 22.87 -15.40
CA GLU A 207 -12.92 21.79 -14.44
C GLU A 207 -11.85 21.77 -13.34
N ARG A 208 -10.56 21.89 -13.71
CA ARG A 208 -9.47 22.01 -12.74
C ARG A 208 -9.66 23.21 -11.83
N ALA A 209 -10.04 24.36 -12.39
CA ALA A 209 -10.32 25.58 -11.62
C ALA A 209 -11.53 25.41 -10.68
N MET A 210 -12.57 24.67 -11.08
CA MET A 210 -13.72 24.35 -10.23
C MET A 210 -13.33 23.49 -9.03
N VAL A 211 -12.58 22.39 -9.25
CA VAL A 211 -12.09 21.53 -8.17
C VAL A 211 -11.21 22.33 -7.21
N ARG A 212 -10.27 23.13 -7.75
CA ARG A 212 -9.41 24.01 -6.94
C ARG A 212 -10.23 24.93 -6.03
N ARG A 213 -11.22 25.63 -6.58
CA ARG A 213 -12.11 26.52 -5.80
C ARG A 213 -12.88 25.77 -4.72
N ALA A 214 -13.39 24.57 -5.02
CA ALA A 214 -14.14 23.76 -4.05
C ALA A 214 -13.31 23.39 -2.81
N HIS A 215 -11.99 23.31 -2.96
CA HIS A 215 -11.04 22.99 -1.88
C HIS A 215 -10.23 24.21 -1.39
N GLY A 216 -10.66 25.43 -1.73
CA GLY A 216 -10.03 26.66 -1.26
C GLY A 216 -8.66 26.95 -1.88
N LEU A 217 -8.34 26.34 -3.01
CA LEU A 217 -7.13 26.58 -3.79
C LEU A 217 -7.37 27.70 -4.81
N ASP A 218 -6.34 28.50 -5.08
CA ASP A 218 -6.36 29.49 -6.16
C ASP A 218 -6.49 28.76 -7.52
N PRO A 219 -7.50 29.08 -8.34
CA PRO A 219 -7.70 28.41 -9.63
C PRO A 219 -6.53 28.60 -10.60
N THR A 220 -5.74 29.66 -10.44
CA THR A 220 -4.60 30.00 -11.32
C THR A 220 -3.25 29.57 -10.77
N ALA A 221 -3.21 29.02 -9.55
CA ALA A 221 -1.96 28.57 -8.93
C ALA A 221 -1.33 27.38 -9.66
N PHE A 222 -0.02 27.23 -9.48
CA PHE A 222 0.67 25.98 -9.73
C PHE A 222 0.55 25.10 -8.50
N VAL A 223 -0.28 24.05 -8.59
CA VAL A 223 -0.68 23.22 -7.44
C VAL A 223 0.20 21.98 -7.36
N ILE A 224 0.94 21.88 -6.27
CA ILE A 224 1.76 20.71 -5.91
C ILE A 224 0.94 19.89 -4.92
N GLY A 225 0.76 18.60 -5.19
CA GLY A 225 -0.03 17.72 -4.31
C GLY A 225 0.77 16.56 -3.72
N THR A 226 0.53 16.26 -2.44
CA THR A 226 0.97 15.01 -1.80
C THR A 226 -0.25 14.25 -1.30
N PHE A 227 -0.29 12.95 -1.59
CA PHE A 227 -1.51 12.15 -1.48
C PHE A 227 -1.31 10.86 -0.68
N GLY A 228 -2.30 10.58 0.18
CA GLY A 228 -2.29 9.49 1.15
C GLY A 228 -1.92 9.98 2.56
N GLY A 229 -1.92 9.08 3.54
CA GLY A 229 -1.57 9.44 4.92
C GLY A 229 -0.20 10.11 5.00
N ALA A 230 -0.16 11.30 5.60
CA ALA A 230 1.06 12.08 5.78
C ALA A 230 1.73 11.72 7.11
N THR A 231 2.64 10.77 7.01
CA THR A 231 3.38 10.18 8.13
C THR A 231 4.87 10.48 8.00
N SER A 232 5.65 10.21 9.05
CA SER A 232 7.09 10.51 9.07
C SER A 232 7.86 9.89 7.90
N GLU A 233 7.48 8.68 7.50
CA GLU A 233 8.10 7.93 6.41
C GLU A 233 7.75 8.50 5.03
N LYS A 234 6.82 9.44 4.91
CA LYS A 234 6.52 10.18 3.67
C LYS A 234 7.42 11.39 3.46
N ALA A 235 8.46 11.54 4.28
CA ALA A 235 9.42 12.64 4.26
C ALA A 235 8.76 14.05 4.21
N PRO A 236 7.77 14.36 5.07
CA PRO A 236 7.04 15.63 5.03
C PRO A 236 7.96 16.84 5.24
N GLU A 237 9.00 16.71 6.08
CA GLU A 237 10.02 17.76 6.28
C GLU A 237 10.80 18.09 5.01
N THR A 238 11.09 17.09 4.17
CA THR A 238 11.77 17.30 2.89
C THR A 238 10.88 18.05 1.92
N LEU A 239 9.62 17.62 1.77
CA LEU A 239 8.65 18.30 0.93
C LEU A 239 8.41 19.74 1.41
N ALA A 240 8.23 19.95 2.71
CA ALA A 240 8.01 21.26 3.30
C ALA A 240 9.18 22.22 3.04
N ARG A 241 10.43 21.76 3.20
CA ARG A 241 11.62 22.56 2.90
C ARG A 241 11.73 22.92 1.41
N ALA A 242 11.49 21.96 0.53
CA ALA A 242 11.51 22.18 -0.91
C ALA A 242 10.43 23.20 -1.33
N PHE A 243 9.21 23.05 -0.82
CA PHE A 243 8.10 23.94 -1.10
C PHE A 243 8.32 25.35 -0.52
N ALA A 244 8.82 25.47 0.71
CA ALA A 244 9.13 26.77 1.32
C ALA A 244 10.14 27.55 0.48
N SER A 245 11.20 26.88 0.01
CA SER A 245 12.23 27.45 -0.87
C SER A 245 11.65 27.87 -2.24
N MET A 246 10.90 26.98 -2.90
CA MET A 246 10.27 27.27 -4.18
C MET A 246 9.28 28.43 -4.08
N SER A 247 8.38 28.40 -3.10
CA SER A 247 7.29 29.38 -2.98
C SER A 247 7.78 30.79 -2.62
N ALA A 248 9.02 30.94 -2.12
CA ALA A 248 9.68 32.22 -1.96
C ALA A 248 10.04 32.87 -3.31
N THR A 249 10.30 32.06 -4.34
CA THR A 249 10.64 32.52 -5.70
C THR A 249 9.42 32.55 -6.62
N TYR A 250 8.51 31.58 -6.49
CA TYR A 250 7.31 31.43 -7.32
C TYR A 250 6.05 31.67 -6.48
N PRO A 251 5.52 32.91 -6.45
CA PRO A 251 4.43 33.24 -5.55
C PRO A 251 3.09 32.58 -5.89
N SER A 252 2.95 32.06 -7.12
CA SER A 252 1.79 31.30 -7.59
C SER A 252 1.82 29.82 -7.19
N ALA A 253 2.88 29.33 -6.53
CA ALA A 253 2.94 27.94 -6.07
C ALA A 253 2.08 27.73 -4.81
N ALA A 254 1.27 26.67 -4.82
CA ALA A 254 0.46 26.22 -3.69
C ALA A 254 0.72 24.73 -3.43
N LEU A 255 0.69 24.33 -2.15
CA LEU A 255 0.81 22.94 -1.72
C LEU A 255 -0.53 22.44 -1.22
N VAL A 256 -0.96 21.25 -1.66
CA VAL A 256 -2.11 20.53 -1.12
C VAL A 256 -1.67 19.21 -0.49
N VAL A 257 -2.16 18.94 0.71
CA VAL A 257 -1.95 17.70 1.46
C VAL A 257 -3.31 17.01 1.60
N ALA A 258 -3.51 15.95 0.82
CA ALA A 258 -4.76 15.18 0.79
C ALA A 258 -4.55 13.80 1.42
N GLY A 259 -4.98 13.67 2.67
CA GLY A 259 -4.83 12.49 3.51
C GLY A 259 -4.82 12.86 4.98
N GLU A 260 -4.99 11.87 5.84
CA GLU A 260 -4.83 12.03 7.29
C GLU A 260 -3.40 12.42 7.61
N VAL A 261 -3.21 13.45 8.45
CA VAL A 261 -1.88 13.93 8.84
C VAL A 261 -1.57 13.45 10.25
N ALA A 262 -0.45 12.76 10.42
CA ALA A 262 -0.03 12.27 11.72
C ALA A 262 0.21 13.45 12.68
N PRO A 263 -0.10 13.32 13.98
CA PRO A 263 0.03 14.42 14.95
C PRO A 263 1.44 15.02 15.04
N ASP A 264 2.48 14.21 14.87
CA ASP A 264 3.89 14.63 14.85
C ASP A 264 4.29 15.35 13.55
N VAL A 265 3.53 15.13 12.46
CA VAL A 265 3.76 15.75 11.15
C VAL A 265 2.95 17.04 10.97
N ALA A 266 1.79 17.17 11.61
CA ALA A 266 0.89 18.31 11.46
C ALA A 266 1.56 19.69 11.63
N PRO A 267 2.46 19.92 12.63
CA PRO A 267 3.13 21.21 12.79
C PRO A 267 3.98 21.63 11.57
N ILE A 268 4.51 20.67 10.81
CA ILE A 268 5.33 20.94 9.62
C ILE A 268 4.49 21.69 8.58
N PHE A 269 3.35 21.14 8.20
CA PHE A 269 2.48 21.74 7.18
C PHE A 269 1.76 22.99 7.67
N ALA A 270 1.39 23.04 8.96
CA ALA A 270 0.75 24.21 9.56
C ALA A 270 1.65 25.47 9.53
N SER A 271 2.97 25.28 9.50
CA SER A 271 3.94 26.39 9.42
C SER A 271 4.10 26.99 8.02
N LEU A 272 3.58 26.32 6.97
CA LEU A 272 3.77 26.72 5.58
C LEU A 272 2.68 27.68 5.11
N ARG A 273 3.08 28.77 4.46
CA ARG A 273 2.15 29.67 3.76
C ARG A 273 1.71 29.01 2.44
N ARG A 274 0.42 29.14 2.08
CA ARG A 274 -0.17 28.53 0.86
C ARG A 274 -0.09 26.99 0.86
N CYS A 275 -0.18 26.40 2.04
CA CYS A 275 -0.33 24.96 2.22
C CYS A 275 -1.77 24.68 2.68
N HIS A 276 -2.46 23.78 1.98
CA HIS A 276 -3.86 23.43 2.20
C HIS A 276 -3.92 21.96 2.63
N VAL A 277 -4.21 21.73 3.91
CA VAL A 277 -4.41 20.37 4.45
C VAL A 277 -5.88 20.04 4.36
N LEU A 278 -6.24 19.11 3.48
CA LEU A 278 -7.64 18.73 3.22
C LEU A 278 -8.12 17.59 4.12
N GLY A 279 -7.21 16.90 4.80
CA GLY A 279 -7.54 15.70 5.55
C GLY A 279 -7.91 14.54 4.63
N ARG A 280 -8.64 13.55 5.18
CA ARG A 280 -9.09 12.38 4.42
C ARG A 280 -10.27 12.77 3.52
N LEU A 281 -10.16 12.36 2.25
CA LEU A 281 -11.20 12.50 1.23
C LEU A 281 -11.74 11.10 0.88
N ASP A 282 -12.98 11.01 0.41
CA ASP A 282 -13.43 9.80 -0.26
C ASP A 282 -12.69 9.62 -1.60
N LEU A 283 -12.75 8.42 -2.17
CA LEU A 283 -11.95 8.08 -3.35
C LEU A 283 -12.25 9.00 -4.56
N PRO A 284 -13.52 9.33 -4.90
CA PRO A 284 -13.81 10.28 -5.97
C PRO A 284 -13.20 11.67 -5.73
N ALA A 285 -13.42 12.29 -4.56
CA ALA A 285 -12.86 13.61 -4.28
C ALA A 285 -11.33 13.58 -4.20
N PHE A 286 -10.76 12.49 -3.70
CA PHE A 286 -9.31 12.28 -3.67
C PHE A 286 -8.69 12.30 -5.07
N GLU A 287 -9.34 11.64 -6.04
CA GLU A 287 -8.88 11.62 -7.43
C GLU A 287 -9.15 12.93 -8.17
N ASP A 288 -10.27 13.60 -7.90
CA ASP A 288 -10.56 14.92 -8.46
C ASP A 288 -9.50 15.94 -8.05
N VAL A 289 -9.16 15.99 -6.75
CA VAL A 289 -8.09 16.87 -6.24
C VAL A 289 -6.74 16.52 -6.85
N MET A 290 -6.46 15.22 -7.03
CA MET A 290 -5.24 14.75 -7.68
C MET A 290 -5.14 15.17 -9.14
N ALA A 291 -6.22 15.03 -9.92
CA ALA A 291 -6.29 15.47 -11.32
C ALA A 291 -6.23 17.01 -11.45
N ALA A 292 -6.62 17.74 -10.42
CA ALA A 292 -6.52 19.19 -10.38
C ALA A 292 -5.10 19.73 -10.04
N CYS A 293 -4.17 18.86 -9.62
CA CYS A 293 -2.77 19.23 -9.39
C CYS A 293 -2.00 19.42 -10.70
N ASP A 294 -0.93 20.21 -10.67
CA ASP A 294 0.03 20.31 -11.77
C ASP A 294 1.17 19.29 -11.64
N VAL A 295 1.55 18.96 -10.39
CA VAL A 295 2.56 17.95 -10.06
C VAL A 295 2.17 17.24 -8.76
N CYS A 296 2.35 15.93 -8.71
CA CYS A 296 2.29 15.14 -7.48
C CYS A 296 3.69 14.85 -6.93
N VAL A 297 3.84 14.85 -5.61
CA VAL A 297 5.08 14.51 -4.91
C VAL A 297 4.82 13.38 -3.93
N GLN A 298 5.36 12.20 -4.21
CA GLN A 298 5.20 10.98 -3.41
C GLN A 298 6.57 10.54 -2.88
N LEU A 299 7.03 11.22 -1.84
CA LEU A 299 8.30 10.88 -1.19
C LEU A 299 8.13 9.74 -0.21
N ARG A 300 9.22 9.01 0.02
CA ARG A 300 9.29 7.99 1.05
C ARG A 300 10.71 7.79 1.57
N TRP A 301 10.88 7.82 2.89
CA TRP A 301 12.06 7.32 3.57
C TRP A 301 11.82 7.12 5.07
N PRO A 302 12.20 5.96 5.65
CA PRO A 302 12.59 4.73 4.95
C PRO A 302 11.39 4.07 4.24
N THR A 303 11.63 2.97 3.52
CA THR A 303 10.58 2.20 2.83
C THR A 303 10.53 0.77 3.35
N ALA A 304 9.32 0.19 3.38
CA ALA A 304 9.11 -1.24 3.56
C ALA A 304 9.20 -2.01 2.23
N GLY A 305 9.54 -1.36 1.11
CA GLY A 305 9.48 -1.92 -0.23
C GLY A 305 8.07 -1.96 -0.84
N GLU A 306 7.08 -1.41 -0.15
CA GLU A 306 5.67 -1.44 -0.50
C GLU A 306 5.36 -0.72 -1.83
N ALA A 307 4.35 -1.21 -2.55
CA ALA A 307 3.78 -0.49 -3.69
C ALA A 307 2.80 0.59 -3.22
N SER A 308 2.63 1.66 -4.02
CA SER A 308 1.79 2.80 -3.63
C SER A 308 0.59 3.01 -4.54
N GLY A 309 -0.61 2.69 -4.03
CA GLY A 309 -1.88 2.95 -4.73
C GLY A 309 -2.12 4.43 -5.06
N ALA A 310 -1.72 5.36 -4.19
CA ALA A 310 -1.80 6.80 -4.45
C ALA A 310 -0.86 7.24 -5.59
N THR A 311 0.32 6.64 -5.69
CA THR A 311 1.26 6.93 -6.78
C THR A 311 0.73 6.39 -8.10
N LEU A 312 0.26 5.14 -8.15
CA LEU A 312 -0.37 4.58 -9.36
C LEU A 312 -1.60 5.40 -9.80
N ARG A 313 -2.37 5.94 -8.84
CA ARG A 313 -3.48 6.86 -9.14
C ARG A 313 -3.02 8.13 -9.82
N ALA A 314 -1.96 8.75 -9.31
CA ALA A 314 -1.37 9.94 -9.94
C ALA A 314 -0.92 9.63 -11.38
N LEU A 315 -0.32 8.45 -11.59
CA LEU A 315 0.10 8.02 -12.92
C LEU A 315 -1.07 7.77 -13.86
N ARG A 316 -2.15 7.08 -13.43
CA ARG A 316 -3.32 6.86 -14.29
C ARG A 316 -4.03 8.15 -14.65
N LEU A 317 -4.03 9.14 -13.75
CA LEU A 317 -4.62 10.45 -14.02
C LEU A 317 -3.72 11.31 -14.90
N GLY A 318 -2.52 10.83 -15.25
CA GLY A 318 -1.53 11.57 -16.02
C GLY A 318 -0.98 12.77 -15.26
N CYS A 319 -0.96 12.75 -13.93
CA CYS A 319 -0.33 13.80 -13.15
C CYS A 319 1.20 13.57 -13.12
N PRO A 320 2.02 14.52 -13.60
CA PRO A 320 3.47 14.43 -13.48
C PRO A 320 3.85 14.17 -12.02
N THR A 321 4.63 13.13 -11.76
CA THR A 321 4.88 12.66 -10.39
C THR A 321 6.37 12.61 -10.07
N ILE A 322 6.74 13.25 -8.94
CA ILE A 322 8.07 13.17 -8.34
C ILE A 322 8.05 12.10 -7.26
N VAL A 323 9.01 11.17 -7.29
CA VAL A 323 9.11 10.04 -6.35
C VAL A 323 10.51 9.91 -5.77
N SER A 324 10.64 9.31 -4.59
CA SER A 324 11.94 8.87 -4.06
C SER A 324 12.52 7.71 -4.87
N ASP A 325 13.83 7.72 -5.15
CA ASP A 325 14.51 6.61 -5.85
C ASP A 325 14.82 5.44 -4.90
N VAL A 326 13.78 4.77 -4.37
CA VAL A 326 13.91 3.73 -3.34
C VAL A 326 12.83 2.64 -3.44
N GLY A 327 13.17 1.40 -3.09
CA GLY A 327 12.20 0.29 -2.98
C GLY A 327 11.43 0.05 -4.28
N TRP A 328 10.09 0.00 -4.19
CA TRP A 328 9.24 -0.11 -5.39
C TRP A 328 9.33 1.13 -6.31
N PHE A 329 9.51 2.32 -5.75
CA PHE A 329 9.52 3.57 -6.52
C PHE A 329 10.70 3.67 -7.50
N SER A 330 11.85 3.06 -7.17
CA SER A 330 13.01 3.00 -8.09
C SER A 330 12.77 2.11 -9.31
N THR A 331 11.76 1.22 -9.26
CA THR A 331 11.39 0.35 -10.39
C THR A 331 10.48 1.05 -11.40
N LEU A 332 9.91 2.20 -11.04
CA LEU A 332 9.07 2.99 -11.93
C LEU A 332 9.90 3.51 -13.13
N PRO A 333 9.37 3.52 -14.36
CA PRO A 333 10.12 3.99 -15.51
C PRO A 333 10.53 5.45 -15.38
N ARG A 334 11.80 5.77 -15.68
CA ARG A 334 12.32 7.16 -15.67
C ARG A 334 11.61 8.09 -16.66
N ALA A 335 10.92 7.52 -17.66
CA ALA A 335 10.09 8.28 -18.58
C ALA A 335 8.71 8.65 -17.99
N ALA A 336 8.24 7.91 -16.97
CA ALA A 336 6.90 8.06 -16.38
C ALA A 336 6.91 8.87 -15.08
N VAL A 337 8.05 8.97 -14.40
CA VAL A 337 8.20 9.72 -13.14
C VAL A 337 9.54 10.43 -13.06
N CYS A 338 9.61 11.48 -12.24
CA CYS A 338 10.86 12.13 -11.88
C CYS A 338 11.39 11.55 -10.56
N HIS A 339 12.50 10.82 -10.61
CA HIS A 339 13.14 10.30 -9.41
C HIS A 339 13.99 11.38 -8.73
N VAL A 340 13.80 11.54 -7.42
CA VAL A 340 14.74 12.27 -6.56
C VAL A 340 15.58 11.28 -5.77
N THR A 341 16.89 11.36 -6.00
CA THR A 341 17.86 10.43 -5.42
C THR A 341 17.91 10.56 -3.90
N THR A 342 17.88 9.41 -3.22
CA THR A 342 18.33 9.25 -1.83
C THR A 342 19.84 9.01 -1.86
N THR A 343 20.64 9.86 -1.21
CA THR A 343 22.09 9.65 -1.15
C THR A 343 22.43 8.55 -0.14
N GLY A 344 22.61 7.32 -0.62
CA GLY A 344 22.77 6.16 0.26
C GLY A 344 21.50 5.87 1.08
N ASP A 345 21.66 5.39 2.31
CA ASP A 345 20.55 5.12 3.23
C ASP A 345 20.06 6.39 3.96
N THR A 346 19.69 7.43 3.20
CA THR A 346 19.27 8.72 3.76
C THR A 346 17.99 9.27 3.14
N VAL A 347 17.32 10.15 3.90
CA VAL A 347 16.12 10.89 3.47
C VAL A 347 16.39 11.63 2.15
N PRO A 348 15.42 11.71 1.21
CA PRO A 348 15.58 12.48 -0.02
C PRO A 348 15.98 13.94 0.26
N ASP A 349 16.91 14.46 -0.55
CA ASP A 349 17.38 15.84 -0.41
C ASP A 349 16.31 16.82 -0.91
N ALA A 350 15.93 17.78 -0.06
CA ALA A 350 14.96 18.82 -0.39
C ALA A 350 15.40 19.66 -1.60
N ARG A 351 16.69 19.83 -1.85
CA ARG A 351 17.21 20.56 -3.03
C ARG A 351 16.90 19.84 -4.33
N HIS A 352 16.95 18.50 -4.35
CA HIS A 352 16.59 17.73 -5.54
C HIS A 352 15.08 17.81 -5.81
N VAL A 353 14.27 17.74 -4.76
CA VAL A 353 12.81 17.92 -4.86
C VAL A 353 12.47 19.32 -5.37
N GLU A 354 13.10 20.37 -4.82
CA GLU A 354 12.92 21.74 -5.31
C GLU A 354 13.32 21.88 -6.77
N SER A 355 14.49 21.34 -7.17
CA SER A 355 14.96 21.42 -8.56
C SER A 355 14.00 20.74 -9.53
N ALA A 356 13.46 19.57 -9.16
CA ALA A 356 12.47 18.88 -9.97
C ALA A 356 11.16 19.67 -10.07
N LEU A 357 10.69 20.25 -8.96
CA LEU A 357 9.49 21.10 -8.96
C LEU A 357 9.67 22.35 -9.82
N ARG A 358 10.83 23.01 -9.76
CA ARG A 358 11.14 24.19 -10.60
C ARG A 358 11.16 23.84 -12.07
N HIS A 359 11.85 22.75 -12.42
CA HIS A 359 11.87 22.27 -13.81
C HIS A 359 10.45 22.01 -14.33
N LEU A 360 9.62 21.32 -13.54
CA LEU A 360 8.23 21.04 -13.91
C LEU A 360 7.32 22.26 -13.83
N PHE A 361 7.68 23.32 -13.12
CA PHE A 361 6.96 24.60 -13.16
C PHE A 361 7.24 25.31 -14.49
N ASP A 362 8.52 25.41 -14.87
CA ASP A 362 9.00 26.18 -16.02
C ASP A 362 8.75 25.48 -17.37
N ASP A 363 8.71 24.13 -17.40
CA ASP A 363 8.61 23.34 -18.62
C ASP A 363 7.27 22.57 -18.71
N GLY A 364 6.33 23.15 -19.47
CA GLY A 364 5.03 22.51 -19.75
C GLY A 364 5.13 21.26 -20.61
N GLU A 365 6.05 21.22 -21.58
CA GLU A 365 6.22 20.03 -22.42
C GLU A 365 6.81 18.85 -21.63
N ALA A 366 7.67 19.12 -20.64
CA ALA A 366 8.17 18.10 -19.72
C ALA A 366 7.02 17.49 -18.91
N ARG A 367 6.07 18.30 -18.44
CA ARG A 367 4.85 17.80 -17.80
C ARG A 367 4.06 16.91 -18.76
N ASP A 368 3.80 17.36 -19.99
CA ASP A 368 3.02 16.60 -20.98
C ASP A 368 3.67 15.25 -21.35
N ARG A 369 5.01 15.22 -21.49
CA ARG A 369 5.78 13.99 -21.72
C ARG A 369 5.65 13.02 -20.55
N LEU A 370 5.84 13.49 -19.31
CA LEU A 370 5.67 12.66 -18.11
C LEU A 370 4.24 12.15 -17.98
N SER A 371 3.25 13.00 -18.18
CA SER A 371 1.82 12.66 -18.14
C SER A 371 1.48 11.53 -19.09
N SER A 372 1.93 11.62 -20.34
CA SER A 372 1.66 10.60 -21.36
C SER A 372 2.30 9.26 -21.00
N ALA A 373 3.59 9.26 -20.65
CA ALA A 373 4.31 8.06 -20.27
C ALA A 373 3.78 7.42 -18.95
N ALA A 374 3.31 8.25 -18.02
CA ALA A 374 2.68 7.80 -16.78
C ALA A 374 1.38 7.04 -17.05
N GLN A 375 0.54 7.54 -17.96
CA GLN A 375 -0.69 6.86 -18.34
C GLN A 375 -0.40 5.55 -19.08
N ASP A 376 0.59 5.52 -19.97
CA ASP A 376 0.99 4.29 -20.68
C ASP A 376 1.48 3.22 -19.71
N TYR A 377 2.27 3.60 -18.70
CA TYR A 377 2.67 2.69 -17.62
C TYR A 377 1.46 2.21 -16.79
N ALA A 378 0.53 3.10 -16.44
CA ALA A 378 -0.66 2.74 -15.69
C ALA A 378 -1.55 1.74 -16.44
N ARG A 379 -1.65 1.82 -17.77
CA ARG A 379 -2.40 0.85 -18.59
C ARG A 379 -1.88 -0.59 -18.45
N THR A 380 -0.59 -0.77 -18.17
CA THR A 380 0.00 -2.11 -17.95
C THR A 380 -0.25 -2.66 -16.54
N HIS A 381 -0.95 -1.91 -15.69
CA HIS A 381 -1.21 -2.22 -14.28
C HIS A 381 -2.72 -2.33 -14.00
N SER A 382 -3.52 -2.81 -14.95
CA SER A 382 -4.97 -2.86 -14.80
C SER A 382 -5.43 -3.86 -13.72
N TRP A 383 -6.57 -3.58 -13.10
CA TRP A 383 -7.21 -4.51 -12.17
C TRP A 383 -7.58 -5.85 -12.82
N SER A 384 -7.98 -5.85 -14.09
CA SER A 384 -8.24 -7.08 -14.86
C SER A 384 -7.00 -7.98 -14.92
N ALA A 385 -5.84 -7.44 -15.31
CA ALA A 385 -4.60 -8.22 -15.39
C ALA A 385 -4.14 -8.75 -14.01
N ALA A 386 -4.26 -7.92 -12.97
CA ALA A 386 -3.98 -8.34 -11.61
C ALA A 386 -4.91 -9.49 -11.16
N ALA A 387 -6.22 -9.35 -11.41
CA ALA A 387 -7.21 -10.36 -11.05
C ALA A 387 -7.03 -11.68 -11.79
N GLU A 388 -6.64 -11.65 -13.07
CA GLU A 388 -6.27 -12.86 -13.84
C GLU A 388 -5.08 -13.58 -13.21
N ALA A 389 -4.03 -12.85 -12.81
CA ALA A 389 -2.87 -13.42 -12.13
C ALA A 389 -3.26 -14.04 -10.77
N TYR A 390 -4.09 -13.36 -9.98
CA TYR A 390 -4.64 -13.92 -8.74
C TYR A 390 -5.47 -15.17 -9.01
N ALA A 391 -6.36 -15.13 -10.00
CA ALA A 391 -7.24 -16.24 -10.31
C ALA A 391 -6.45 -17.48 -10.76
N ALA A 392 -5.42 -17.28 -11.58
CA ALA A 392 -4.49 -18.34 -11.97
C ALA A 392 -3.78 -18.94 -10.74
N LEU A 393 -3.29 -18.10 -9.83
CA LEU A 393 -2.65 -18.54 -8.60
C LEU A 393 -3.59 -19.34 -7.69
N ILE A 394 -4.80 -18.83 -7.39
CA ILE A 394 -5.65 -19.56 -6.44
C ILE A 394 -6.15 -20.88 -7.03
N ARG A 395 -6.35 -20.99 -8.36
CA ARG A 395 -6.68 -22.27 -9.02
C ARG A 395 -5.56 -23.30 -8.83
N ARG A 396 -4.29 -22.90 -8.93
CA ARG A 396 -3.14 -23.79 -8.64
C ARG A 396 -3.14 -24.26 -7.17
N VAL A 397 -3.42 -23.36 -6.24
CA VAL A 397 -3.47 -23.71 -4.81
C VAL A 397 -4.66 -24.62 -4.49
N ALA A 398 -5.83 -24.34 -5.06
CA ALA A 398 -7.06 -25.11 -4.87
C ALA A 398 -6.94 -26.55 -5.40
N SER A 399 -6.36 -26.74 -6.59
CA SER A 399 -6.14 -28.07 -7.18
C SER A 399 -5.23 -28.94 -6.31
N THR A 400 -4.08 -28.40 -5.90
CA THR A 400 -3.11 -29.12 -5.03
C THR A 400 -3.74 -29.60 -3.71
N ARG A 401 -4.67 -28.81 -3.16
CA ARG A 401 -5.37 -29.13 -1.91
C ARG A 401 -6.40 -30.25 -2.09
N ASN A 402 -7.11 -30.26 -3.21
CA ASN A 402 -8.06 -31.31 -3.53
C ASN A 402 -7.34 -32.66 -3.68
N ASP A 403 -6.20 -32.69 -4.36
CA ASP A 403 -5.41 -33.92 -4.52
C ASP A 403 -4.92 -34.48 -3.19
N ALA A 404 -4.44 -33.62 -2.28
CA ALA A 404 -4.03 -34.03 -0.93
C ALA A 404 -5.20 -34.61 -0.10
N THR A 405 -6.40 -34.06 -0.25
CA THR A 405 -7.61 -34.52 0.47
C THR A 405 -8.14 -35.85 -0.09
N VAL A 406 -8.06 -36.04 -1.42
CA VAL A 406 -8.43 -37.31 -2.07
C VAL A 406 -7.42 -38.41 -1.72
N ALA A 407 -6.13 -38.09 -1.63
CA ALA A 407 -5.10 -39.04 -1.22
C ALA A 407 -5.29 -39.49 0.25
N SER A 408 -5.66 -38.58 1.16
CA SER A 408 -5.86 -38.91 2.58
C SER A 408 -7.16 -39.66 2.90
N THR A 409 -8.10 -39.73 1.96
CA THR A 409 -9.38 -40.46 2.11
C THR A 409 -9.35 -41.85 1.46
N ARG A 410 -8.30 -42.16 0.70
CA ARG A 410 -8.10 -43.46 0.02
C ARG A 410 -7.07 -44.38 0.72
N GLY A 411 -6.42 -43.91 1.78
CA GLY A 411 -5.56 -44.72 2.67
C GLY A 411 -6.18 -44.78 4.05
#